data_AF-A0A1J6JPK0-F1
#
_entry.id   AF-A0A1J6JPK0-F1
#
_cell.length_a   1.000
_cell.length_b   1.000
_cell.length_c   1.000
_cell.angle_alpha   90.00
_cell.angle_beta   90.00
_cell.angle_gamma   90.00
#
_symmetry.space_group_name_H-M   'P 1'
#
loop_
_entity.id
_entity.type
_entity.pdbx_description
1 polymer ?
#
loop_
_entity_poly.entity_id
_entity_poly.type
_entity_poly.pdbx_seq_one_letter_code
_entity_poly.pdbx_strand_id
1 'polypeptide(L)'
;MSSNNNKQHFKVCFCWSRGFKLRGGEIPEDIKQVFESYSVNGIMSIDNLISFLEKEQKEVNVTKEAQNIFNSLKHHHNIVHKRGLNLDAFFKYLIGDYNFAHQSKVHQNMDAPLAHYYIYTGHNSYLTGNQLSSDCSTEPIKKALKKGVRVIELDLWPNITKDDIDVRHGGTLTTPVKLSKCLKAIKEVAFSNSEYPVILTFEDHLHPYPHLQKKVAQMVKKTFGSMLFIPQSQMDEFPSPNSLKNKILISTKPPPKSSAESDNKVIITERTFGE
;
A
#
# COMPACT_ATOMS: atom_id res chain seq x y z
N MET A 1 32.70 -35.06 6.74
CA MET A 1 31.50 -35.66 6.11
C MET A 1 30.35 -35.58 7.10
N SER A 2 29.43 -34.63 6.93
CA SER A 2 28.17 -34.59 7.67
C SER A 2 27.05 -34.52 6.65
N SER A 3 26.26 -35.58 6.53
CA SER A 3 25.15 -35.66 5.58
C SER A 3 23.97 -34.89 6.13
N ASN A 4 23.69 -33.70 5.60
CA ASN A 4 22.43 -33.00 5.84
C ASN A 4 21.31 -33.71 5.06
N ASN A 5 20.50 -34.50 5.74
CA ASN A 5 19.35 -35.21 5.18
C ASN A 5 18.04 -34.51 5.59
N ASN A 6 17.75 -33.35 4.98
CA ASN A 6 16.41 -32.75 5.03
C ASN A 6 15.59 -33.26 3.83
N LYS A 7 15.01 -34.46 3.95
CA LYS A 7 14.00 -34.96 3.01
C LYS A 7 12.61 -34.67 3.57
N GLN A 8 11.81 -33.91 2.83
CA GLN A 8 10.38 -33.80 3.11
C GLN A 8 9.62 -34.82 2.24
N HIS A 9 8.76 -35.59 2.90
CA HIS A 9 7.96 -36.64 2.26
C HIS A 9 6.54 -36.12 2.06
N PHE A 10 6.07 -36.15 0.82
CA PHE A 10 4.69 -35.84 0.48
C PHE A 10 4.03 -37.10 -0.07
N LYS A 11 2.84 -37.44 0.44
CA LYS A 11 2.03 -38.55 -0.09
C LYS A 11 1.36 -38.08 -1.39
N VAL A 12 1.62 -38.78 -2.48
CA VAL A 12 0.92 -38.58 -3.75
C VAL A 12 0.30 -39.92 -4.12
N CYS A 13 -1.01 -40.02 -3.90
CA CYS A 13 -1.81 -41.25 -3.95
C CYS A 13 -1.41 -42.35 -2.94
N PHE A 14 -2.40 -43.14 -2.53
CA PHE A 14 -2.45 -43.97 -1.31
C PHE A 14 -1.33 -45.01 -1.10
N CYS A 15 -0.40 -45.19 -2.04
CA CYS A 15 0.68 -46.19 -1.93
C CYS A 15 2.08 -45.67 -2.30
N TRP A 16 2.27 -44.38 -2.64
CA TRP A 16 3.55 -43.87 -3.12
C TRP A 16 3.98 -42.64 -2.32
N SER A 17 5.13 -42.74 -1.65
CA SER A 17 5.81 -41.58 -1.07
C SER A 17 6.89 -41.11 -2.05
N ARG A 18 6.79 -39.87 -2.54
CA ARG A 18 7.87 -39.23 -3.29
C ARG A 18 8.66 -38.37 -2.31
N GLY A 19 9.93 -38.73 -2.10
CA GLY A 19 10.87 -37.90 -1.37
C GLY A 19 11.37 -36.78 -2.27
N PHE A 20 10.97 -35.55 -1.99
CA PHE A 20 11.62 -34.40 -2.61
C PHE A 20 12.84 -34.05 -1.77
N LYS A 21 14.02 -34.16 -2.38
CA LYS A 21 15.21 -33.51 -1.83
C LYS A 21 15.00 -32.03 -2.11
N LEU A 22 14.71 -31.24 -1.08
CA LEU A 22 14.95 -29.80 -1.14
C LEU A 22 16.46 -29.68 -1.37
N ARG A 23 16.88 -29.52 -2.63
CA ARG A 23 18.16 -28.89 -2.89
C ARG A 23 17.98 -27.50 -2.30
N GLY A 24 18.50 -27.26 -1.08
CA GLY A 24 18.99 -25.92 -0.81
C GLY A 24 19.89 -25.61 -1.99
N GLY A 25 19.47 -24.67 -2.84
CA GLY A 25 20.16 -24.40 -4.09
C GLY A 25 21.64 -24.22 -3.77
N GLU A 26 22.50 -24.95 -4.45
CA GLU A 26 23.93 -24.63 -4.39
C GLU A 26 24.07 -23.14 -4.72
N ILE A 27 24.92 -22.44 -3.97
CA ILE A 27 25.16 -21.02 -4.22
C ILE A 27 25.62 -20.89 -5.69
N PRO A 28 24.97 -20.01 -6.49
CA PRO A 28 25.33 -19.85 -7.90
C PRO A 28 26.81 -19.51 -8.11
N GLU A 29 27.39 -19.99 -9.21
CA GLU A 29 28.83 -19.90 -9.45
C GLU A 29 29.32 -18.45 -9.64
N ASP A 30 28.50 -17.61 -10.25
CA ASP A 30 28.73 -16.17 -10.35
C ASP A 30 28.82 -15.49 -8.97
N ILE A 31 27.96 -15.87 -8.03
CA ILE A 31 28.04 -15.38 -6.64
C ILE A 31 29.32 -15.85 -5.94
N LYS A 32 29.76 -17.08 -6.19
CA LYS A 32 31.04 -17.58 -5.63
C LYS A 32 32.22 -16.79 -6.16
N GLN A 33 32.27 -16.55 -7.47
CA GLN A 33 33.33 -15.77 -8.11
C GLN A 33 33.41 -14.34 -7.57
N VAL A 34 32.25 -13.69 -7.40
CA VAL A 34 32.17 -12.37 -6.76
C VAL A 34 32.70 -12.46 -5.32
N PHE A 35 32.23 -13.41 -4.51
CA PHE A 35 32.71 -13.56 -3.15
C PHE A 35 34.23 -13.79 -3.07
N GLU A 36 34.78 -14.64 -3.93
CA GLU A 36 36.22 -14.93 -4.00
C GLU A 36 37.04 -13.68 -4.36
N SER A 37 36.56 -12.83 -5.27
CA SER A 37 37.25 -11.58 -5.64
C SER A 37 37.33 -10.55 -4.50
N TYR A 38 36.47 -10.68 -3.48
CA TYR A 38 36.41 -9.80 -2.30
C TYR A 38 36.70 -10.57 -1.00
N SER A 39 37.28 -11.76 -1.03
CA SER A 39 37.60 -12.52 0.19
C SER A 39 39.05 -13.00 0.21
N VAL A 40 39.58 -13.19 1.42
CA VAL A 40 40.90 -13.76 1.65
C VAL A 40 40.73 -15.02 2.47
N ASN A 41 41.21 -16.15 1.94
CA ASN A 41 41.04 -17.48 2.55
C ASN A 41 39.58 -17.83 2.89
N GLY A 42 38.65 -17.46 1.99
CA GLY A 42 37.22 -17.73 2.15
C GLY A 42 36.52 -16.86 3.20
N ILE A 43 37.15 -15.76 3.62
CA ILE A 43 36.60 -14.80 4.58
C ILE A 43 36.63 -13.39 3.98
N MET A 44 35.48 -12.73 3.92
CA MET A 44 35.32 -11.32 3.55
C MET A 44 35.36 -10.45 4.82
N SER A 45 36.40 -9.62 4.97
CA SER A 45 36.49 -8.65 6.06
C SER A 45 35.47 -7.51 5.90
N ILE A 46 35.35 -6.63 6.91
CA ILE A 46 34.51 -5.43 6.79
C ILE A 46 35.01 -4.47 5.70
N ASP A 47 36.33 -4.33 5.55
CA ASP A 47 36.93 -3.46 4.51
C ASP A 47 36.68 -4.02 3.11
N ASN A 48 36.70 -5.35 2.97
CA ASN A 48 36.36 -5.99 1.72
C ASN A 48 34.87 -5.87 1.39
N LEU A 49 33.99 -5.96 2.41
CA LEU A 49 32.56 -5.72 2.23
C LEU A 49 32.31 -4.27 1.79
N ILE A 50 32.98 -3.29 2.40
CA ILE A 50 32.94 -1.88 1.96
C ILE A 50 33.35 -1.78 0.49
N SER A 51 34.47 -2.41 0.12
CA SER A 51 34.94 -2.43 -1.27
C SER A 51 33.93 -3.04 -2.24
N PHE A 52 33.25 -4.12 -1.83
CA PHE A 52 32.19 -4.74 -2.62
C PHE A 52 30.98 -3.80 -2.80
N LEU A 53 30.52 -3.15 -1.71
CA LEU A 53 29.39 -2.23 -1.77
C LEU A 53 29.69 -1.03 -2.67
N GLU A 54 30.90 -0.50 -2.63
CA GLU A 54 31.32 0.62 -3.48
C GLU A 54 31.50 0.22 -4.95
N LYS A 55 32.16 -0.92 -5.21
CA LYS A 55 32.57 -1.31 -6.57
C LYS A 55 31.48 -2.07 -7.31
N GLU A 56 30.81 -3.03 -6.66
CA GLU A 56 29.76 -3.85 -7.28
C GLU A 56 28.37 -3.24 -7.11
N GLN A 57 27.99 -2.86 -5.88
CA GLN A 57 26.65 -2.30 -5.61
C GLN A 57 26.53 -0.80 -5.96
N LYS A 58 27.66 -0.13 -6.26
CA LYS A 58 27.72 1.31 -6.57
C LYS A 58 27.15 2.20 -5.47
N GLU A 59 27.19 1.72 -4.23
CA GLU A 59 26.71 2.48 -3.08
C GLU A 59 27.76 3.51 -2.62
N VAL A 60 27.28 4.59 -1.99
CA VAL A 60 28.11 5.68 -1.45
C VAL A 60 27.92 5.82 0.05
N ASN A 61 28.97 6.22 0.78
CA ASN A 61 28.95 6.38 2.25
C ASN A 61 28.57 5.08 3.01
N VAL A 62 29.11 3.94 2.57
CA VAL A 62 28.68 2.60 2.97
C VAL A 62 29.19 2.11 4.33
N THR A 63 30.10 2.83 5.00
CA THR A 63 30.76 2.34 6.22
C THR A 63 29.76 1.94 7.31
N LYS A 64 28.73 2.76 7.53
CA LYS A 64 27.68 2.48 8.52
C LYS A 64 26.82 1.28 8.09
N GLU A 65 26.52 1.19 6.80
CA GLU A 65 25.68 0.12 6.26
C GLU A 65 26.41 -1.23 6.27
N ALA A 66 27.67 -1.25 5.84
CA ALA A 66 28.55 -2.41 5.97
C ALA A 66 28.60 -2.91 7.41
N GLN A 67 28.69 -2.01 8.40
CA GLN A 67 28.69 -2.38 9.81
C GLN A 67 27.34 -2.97 10.26
N ASN A 68 26.21 -2.44 9.76
CA ASN A 68 24.88 -2.97 10.03
C ASN A 68 24.70 -4.38 9.45
N ILE A 69 25.07 -4.58 8.18
CA ILE A 69 25.08 -5.88 7.51
C ILE A 69 25.92 -6.87 8.31
N PHE A 70 27.15 -6.50 8.64
CA PHE A 70 28.08 -7.33 9.40
C PHE A 70 27.52 -7.71 10.78
N ASN A 71 26.85 -6.78 11.46
CA ASN A 71 26.23 -7.04 12.76
C ASN A 71 25.01 -7.96 12.66
N SER A 72 24.19 -7.79 11.61
CA SER A 72 22.96 -8.57 11.40
C SER A 72 23.25 -10.06 11.17
N LEU A 73 24.41 -10.36 10.58
CA LEU A 73 24.81 -11.72 10.23
C LEU A 73 25.54 -12.46 11.36
N LYS A 74 25.77 -11.81 12.52
CA LYS A 74 26.54 -12.33 13.68
C LYS A 74 26.16 -13.74 14.14
N HIS A 75 24.89 -14.13 14.03
CA HIS A 75 24.40 -15.46 14.42
C HIS A 75 24.71 -16.58 13.41
N HIS A 76 25.19 -16.24 12.22
CA HIS A 76 25.66 -17.19 11.20
C HIS A 76 27.18 -17.27 11.10
N HIS A 77 27.89 -16.55 11.97
CA HIS A 77 29.29 -16.81 12.20
C HIS A 77 29.37 -18.10 13.02
N ASN A 78 29.99 -19.13 12.46
CA ASN A 78 30.59 -20.14 13.32
C ASN A 78 31.45 -19.39 14.35
N ILE A 79 31.18 -19.65 15.63
CA ILE A 79 31.72 -18.99 16.85
C ILE A 79 33.26 -18.88 16.84
N VAL A 80 33.93 -19.62 15.94
CA VAL A 80 35.38 -19.75 15.78
C VAL A 80 36.01 -18.62 14.94
N HIS A 81 35.28 -17.94 14.03
CA HIS A 81 35.87 -16.92 13.14
C HIS A 81 35.23 -15.53 13.33
N LYS A 82 35.61 -14.85 14.42
CA LYS A 82 35.21 -13.47 14.77
C LYS A 82 35.69 -12.36 13.79
N ARG A 83 36.01 -12.66 12.52
CA ARG A 83 36.74 -11.71 11.64
C ARG A 83 36.20 -11.46 10.23
N GLY A 84 35.07 -12.04 9.83
CA GLY A 84 34.49 -11.75 8.51
C GLY A 84 33.26 -12.57 8.13
N LEU A 85 32.69 -12.30 6.95
CA LEU A 85 31.61 -13.05 6.32
C LEU A 85 32.20 -14.23 5.54
N ASN A 86 31.63 -15.42 5.69
CA ASN A 86 31.88 -16.54 4.78
C ASN A 86 30.90 -16.51 3.61
N LEU A 87 31.09 -17.39 2.62
CA LEU A 87 30.26 -17.45 1.41
C LEU A 87 28.76 -17.57 1.73
N ASP A 88 28.39 -18.40 2.70
CA ASP A 88 26.99 -18.56 3.13
C ASP A 88 26.41 -17.27 3.72
N ALA A 89 27.18 -16.56 4.55
CA ALA A 89 26.75 -15.29 5.14
C ALA A 89 26.63 -14.18 4.09
N PHE A 90 27.56 -14.13 3.14
CA PHE A 90 27.50 -13.19 2.01
C PHE A 90 26.27 -13.46 1.13
N PHE A 91 26.02 -14.72 0.76
CA PHE A 91 24.84 -15.08 -0.03
C PHE A 91 23.54 -14.74 0.70
N LYS A 92 23.47 -14.97 2.02
CA LYS A 92 22.32 -14.56 2.85
C LYS A 92 22.11 -13.05 2.86
N TYR A 93 23.18 -12.26 2.86
CA TYR A 93 23.07 -10.81 2.71
C TYR A 93 22.47 -10.45 1.34
N LEU A 94 22.96 -11.03 0.24
CA LEU A 94 22.50 -10.70 -1.11
C LEU A 94 21.00 -10.95 -1.33
N ILE A 95 20.45 -11.99 -0.70
CA ILE A 95 19.02 -12.34 -0.77
C ILE A 95 18.21 -11.79 0.42
N GLY A 96 18.87 -11.03 1.30
CA GLY A 96 18.30 -10.55 2.56
C GLY A 96 17.80 -9.12 2.47
N ASP A 97 17.19 -8.66 3.56
CA ASP A 97 16.55 -7.36 3.67
C ASP A 97 17.53 -6.16 3.64
N TYR A 98 18.84 -6.43 3.70
CA TYR A 98 19.88 -5.40 3.58
C TYR A 98 20.32 -5.16 2.12
N ASN A 99 19.79 -5.91 1.16
CA ASN A 99 20.16 -5.79 -0.26
C ASN A 99 18.93 -5.63 -1.17
N PHE A 100 17.94 -4.84 -0.73
CA PHE A 100 16.78 -4.56 -1.56
C PHE A 100 17.18 -3.76 -2.80
N ALA A 101 16.79 -4.26 -3.98
CA ALA A 101 16.98 -3.56 -5.25
C ALA A 101 16.28 -2.18 -5.32
N HIS A 102 15.32 -1.92 -4.42
CA HIS A 102 14.62 -0.64 -4.36
C HIS A 102 14.55 -0.12 -2.93
N GLN A 103 14.78 1.18 -2.77
CA GLN A 103 14.62 1.85 -1.48
C GLN A 103 13.14 1.86 -1.08
N SER A 104 12.84 1.31 0.09
CA SER A 104 11.47 1.26 0.62
C SER A 104 10.96 2.58 1.19
N LYS A 105 11.74 3.66 1.11
CA LYS A 105 11.43 4.96 1.69
C LYS A 105 11.04 5.98 0.62
N VAL A 106 10.15 6.89 1.02
CA VAL A 106 9.76 8.04 0.21
C VAL A 106 10.99 8.93 0.00
N HIS A 107 11.35 9.16 -1.26
CA HIS A 107 12.53 9.93 -1.66
C HIS A 107 12.21 11.07 -2.64
N GLN A 108 10.98 11.13 -3.14
CA GLN A 108 10.52 12.15 -4.08
C GLN A 108 10.17 13.46 -3.33
N ASN A 109 10.13 14.58 -4.04
CA ASN A 109 9.56 15.81 -3.51
C ASN A 109 8.05 15.61 -3.29
N MET A 110 7.58 15.73 -2.05
CA MET A 110 6.17 15.54 -1.67
C MET A 110 5.45 16.87 -1.35
N ASP A 111 6.06 17.99 -1.76
CA ASP A 111 5.58 19.35 -1.55
C ASP A 111 5.02 20.03 -2.82
N ALA A 112 5.05 19.35 -3.97
CA ALA A 112 4.37 19.84 -5.18
C ALA A 112 2.84 19.66 -5.07
N PRO A 113 2.02 20.36 -5.89
CA PRO A 113 0.58 20.19 -5.91
C PRO A 113 0.15 18.73 -6.15
N LEU A 114 -0.95 18.29 -5.53
CA LEU A 114 -1.43 16.89 -5.61
C LEU A 114 -1.60 16.40 -7.07
N ALA A 115 -1.94 17.29 -8.00
CA ALA A 115 -2.12 16.99 -9.42
C ALA A 115 -0.83 16.51 -10.13
N HIS A 116 0.35 16.69 -9.53
CA HIS A 116 1.63 16.33 -10.13
C HIS A 116 2.02 14.87 -9.89
N TYR A 117 1.22 14.11 -9.14
CA TYR A 117 1.55 12.75 -8.71
C TYR A 117 0.63 11.73 -9.38
N TYR A 118 1.20 10.58 -9.75
CA TYR A 118 0.40 9.38 -9.97
C TYR A 118 -0.12 8.87 -8.63
N ILE A 119 -1.42 8.61 -8.56
CA ILE A 119 -2.08 8.14 -7.34
C ILE A 119 -2.53 6.69 -7.56
N TYR A 120 -2.18 5.79 -6.64
CA TYR A 120 -2.63 4.41 -6.71
C TYR A 120 -4.13 4.31 -6.39
N THR A 121 -4.94 3.98 -7.39
CA THR A 121 -6.41 4.01 -7.32
C THR A 121 -7.03 2.61 -7.30
N GLY A 122 -8.14 2.45 -6.58
CA GLY A 122 -9.00 1.27 -6.63
C GLY A 122 -10.34 1.57 -7.28
N HIS A 123 -10.76 0.72 -8.21
CA HIS A 123 -12.07 0.81 -8.89
C HIS A 123 -13.05 -0.19 -8.28
N ASN A 124 -14.29 0.24 -8.01
CA ASN A 124 -15.34 -0.55 -7.34
C ASN A 124 -14.80 -1.30 -6.11
N SER A 125 -14.13 -0.55 -5.23
CA SER A 125 -13.30 -1.06 -4.12
C SER A 125 -14.08 -1.85 -3.06
N TYR A 126 -15.40 -1.90 -3.16
CA TYR A 126 -16.31 -2.62 -2.27
C TYR A 126 -16.67 -4.04 -2.78
N LEU A 127 -16.38 -4.37 -4.04
CA LEU A 127 -16.73 -5.68 -4.61
C LEU A 127 -15.80 -6.79 -4.07
N THR A 128 -16.39 -7.93 -3.69
CA THR A 128 -15.65 -9.11 -3.22
C THR A 128 -15.17 -10.01 -4.35
N GLY A 129 -15.72 -9.84 -5.56
CA GLY A 129 -15.37 -10.62 -6.73
C GLY A 129 -15.76 -9.92 -8.03
N ASN A 130 -16.63 -10.56 -8.82
CA ASN A 130 -17.01 -10.08 -10.16
C ASN A 130 -17.98 -8.87 -10.12
N GLN A 131 -18.05 -8.15 -11.24
CA GLN A 131 -18.87 -6.94 -11.40
C GLN A 131 -20.39 -7.20 -11.45
N LEU A 132 -20.86 -8.42 -11.67
CA LEU A 132 -22.26 -8.71 -11.98
C LEU A 132 -23.06 -9.29 -10.82
N SER A 133 -22.45 -10.13 -9.97
CA SER A 133 -23.17 -10.94 -8.99
C SER A 133 -22.44 -11.17 -7.68
N SER A 134 -21.23 -10.63 -7.50
CA SER A 134 -20.52 -10.79 -6.23
C SER A 134 -21.09 -9.92 -5.12
N ASP A 135 -20.79 -10.26 -3.87
CA ASP A 135 -21.21 -9.46 -2.73
C ASP A 135 -20.38 -8.17 -2.61
N CYS A 136 -20.96 -7.14 -2.01
CA CYS A 136 -20.23 -5.96 -1.57
C CYS A 136 -19.86 -6.09 -0.08
N SER A 137 -18.65 -5.71 0.29
CA SER A 137 -18.24 -5.69 1.71
C SER A 137 -17.14 -4.67 2.00
N THR A 138 -16.85 -4.48 3.29
CA THR A 138 -15.77 -3.60 3.74
C THR A 138 -14.39 -4.23 3.62
N GLU A 139 -14.27 -5.55 3.46
CA GLU A 139 -12.99 -6.24 3.47
C GLU A 139 -12.10 -5.92 2.26
N PRO A 140 -12.62 -5.86 1.02
CA PRO A 140 -11.86 -5.40 -0.14
C PRO A 140 -11.34 -3.96 0.04
N ILE A 141 -12.15 -3.07 0.64
CA ILE A 141 -11.75 -1.68 0.95
C ILE A 141 -10.57 -1.67 1.93
N LYS A 142 -10.69 -2.41 3.05
CA LYS A 142 -9.61 -2.50 4.04
C LYS A 142 -8.33 -3.07 3.44
N LYS A 143 -8.47 -4.12 2.61
CA LYS A 143 -7.36 -4.77 1.92
C LYS A 143 -6.66 -3.83 0.93
N ALA A 144 -7.43 -3.03 0.18
CA ALA A 144 -6.89 -2.03 -0.75
C ALA A 144 -6.07 -0.98 -0.01
N LEU A 145 -6.62 -0.39 1.06
CA LEU A 145 -5.93 0.62 1.87
C LEU A 145 -4.65 0.07 2.53
N LYS A 146 -4.69 -1.16 3.06
CA LYS A 146 -3.51 -1.84 3.64
C LYS A 146 -2.42 -2.17 2.60
N LYS A 147 -2.78 -2.25 1.32
CA LYS A 147 -1.85 -2.40 0.19
C LYS A 147 -1.34 -1.07 -0.37
N GLY A 148 -1.75 0.07 0.21
CA GLY A 148 -1.27 1.39 -0.21
C GLY A 148 -2.16 2.10 -1.24
N VAL A 149 -3.31 1.55 -1.64
CA VAL A 149 -4.28 2.28 -2.48
C VAL A 149 -4.71 3.55 -1.76
N ARG A 150 -4.72 4.69 -2.48
CA ARG A 150 -5.04 6.03 -1.96
C ARG A 150 -6.36 6.59 -2.48
N VAL A 151 -6.96 6.02 -3.53
CA VAL A 151 -8.31 6.38 -3.98
C VAL A 151 -9.26 5.20 -3.83
N ILE A 152 -10.36 5.40 -3.12
CA ILE A 152 -11.40 4.38 -2.88
C ILE A 152 -12.72 4.87 -3.47
N GLU A 153 -13.23 4.11 -4.43
CA GLU A 153 -14.53 4.34 -5.04
C GLU A 153 -15.68 3.70 -4.26
N LEU A 154 -16.78 4.45 -4.10
CA LEU A 154 -18.04 4.00 -3.50
C LEU A 154 -19.23 4.48 -4.34
N ASP A 155 -19.99 3.53 -4.90
CA ASP A 155 -21.21 3.79 -5.65
C ASP A 155 -22.40 3.92 -4.71
N LEU A 156 -22.98 5.12 -4.60
CA LEU A 156 -23.99 5.44 -3.60
C LEU A 156 -25.40 5.26 -4.17
N TRP A 157 -26.18 4.36 -3.58
CA TRP A 157 -27.57 4.09 -3.96
C TRP A 157 -28.51 4.26 -2.76
N PRO A 158 -29.77 4.70 -2.98
CA PRO A 158 -30.77 4.64 -1.93
C PRO A 158 -31.02 3.16 -1.58
N ASN A 159 -31.16 2.87 -0.28
CA ASN A 159 -31.64 1.57 0.16
C ASN A 159 -33.11 1.37 -0.26
N ILE A 160 -33.64 0.17 -0.06
CA ILE A 160 -35.00 -0.20 -0.49
C ILE A 160 -36.10 0.70 0.09
N THR A 161 -35.94 1.15 1.34
CA THR A 161 -36.86 2.04 2.06
C THR A 161 -36.62 3.53 1.79
N LYS A 162 -35.56 3.88 1.04
CA LYS A 162 -35.16 5.25 0.68
C LYS A 162 -34.91 6.18 1.87
N ASP A 163 -34.50 5.60 2.99
CA ASP A 163 -34.17 6.28 4.24
C ASP A 163 -32.69 6.14 4.63
N ASP A 164 -31.92 5.29 3.95
CA ASP A 164 -30.48 5.06 4.15
C ASP A 164 -29.73 4.85 2.83
N ILE A 165 -28.40 4.78 2.91
CA ILE A 165 -27.51 4.66 1.74
C ILE A 165 -26.77 3.33 1.74
N ASP A 166 -26.91 2.63 0.63
CA ASP A 166 -26.19 1.40 0.31
C ASP A 166 -25.08 1.70 -0.71
N VAL A 167 -24.01 0.89 -0.63
CA VAL A 167 -22.93 0.85 -1.60
C VAL A 167 -23.04 -0.45 -2.39
N ARG A 168 -23.16 -0.34 -3.72
CA ARG A 168 -23.30 -1.47 -4.64
C ARG A 168 -23.06 -1.04 -6.08
N HIS A 169 -22.79 -2.01 -6.96
CA HIS A 169 -22.72 -1.74 -8.39
C HIS A 169 -24.14 -1.71 -9.00
N GLY A 170 -24.54 -0.54 -9.53
CA GLY A 170 -25.87 -0.31 -10.07
C GLY A 170 -26.23 -1.21 -11.26
N GLY A 171 -27.51 -1.57 -11.41
CA GLY A 171 -27.96 -2.39 -12.54
C GLY A 171 -27.47 -3.84 -12.54
N THR A 172 -26.95 -4.33 -11.41
CA THR A 172 -26.39 -5.69 -11.27
C THR A 172 -27.06 -6.47 -10.13
N LEU A 173 -26.66 -7.74 -9.96
CA LEU A 173 -27.11 -8.63 -8.89
C LEU A 173 -26.19 -8.58 -7.66
N THR A 174 -25.30 -7.59 -7.56
CA THR A 174 -24.41 -7.43 -6.41
C THR A 174 -25.21 -7.12 -5.14
N THR A 175 -24.90 -7.80 -4.04
CA THR A 175 -25.57 -7.55 -2.75
C THR A 175 -24.95 -6.32 -2.07
N PRO A 176 -25.77 -5.38 -1.54
CA PRO A 176 -25.26 -4.11 -1.05
C PRO A 176 -24.55 -4.20 0.31
N VAL A 177 -23.70 -3.21 0.59
CA VAL A 177 -23.15 -2.93 1.93
C VAL A 177 -23.50 -1.50 2.35
N LYS A 178 -23.93 -1.30 3.60
CA LYS A 178 -24.28 0.05 4.10
C LYS A 178 -23.08 1.00 4.01
N LEU A 179 -23.31 2.23 3.52
CA LEU A 179 -22.29 3.29 3.47
C LEU A 179 -21.65 3.54 4.85
N SER A 180 -22.45 3.52 5.91
CA SER A 180 -21.96 3.71 7.29
C SER A 180 -20.89 2.70 7.70
N LYS A 181 -20.96 1.45 7.19
CA LYS A 181 -19.94 0.43 7.44
C LYS A 181 -18.66 0.74 6.65
N CYS A 182 -18.80 1.13 5.38
CA CYS A 182 -17.67 1.52 4.52
C CYS A 182 -16.88 2.69 5.13
N LEU A 183 -17.56 3.78 5.51
CA LEU A 183 -16.90 4.95 6.09
C LEU A 183 -16.15 4.62 7.39
N LYS A 184 -16.74 3.79 8.26
CA LYS A 184 -16.07 3.33 9.50
C LYS A 184 -14.83 2.47 9.20
N ALA A 185 -14.95 1.54 8.26
CA ALA A 185 -13.83 0.70 7.85
C ALA A 185 -12.68 1.51 7.26
N ILE A 186 -13.00 2.53 6.44
CA ILE A 186 -12.01 3.47 5.89
C ILE A 186 -11.32 4.21 7.03
N LYS A 187 -12.07 4.82 7.96
CA LYS A 187 -11.52 5.57 9.09
C LYS A 187 -10.51 4.75 9.90
N GLU A 188 -10.80 3.46 10.10
CA GLU A 188 -9.97 2.54 10.87
C GLU A 188 -8.59 2.31 10.24
N VAL A 189 -8.49 2.28 8.91
CA VAL A 189 -7.26 1.81 8.23
C VAL A 189 -6.68 2.77 7.18
N ALA A 190 -7.31 3.93 6.96
CA ALA A 190 -6.96 4.90 5.91
C ALA A 190 -5.44 5.17 5.83
N PHE A 191 -4.81 5.35 6.99
CA PHE A 191 -3.40 5.75 7.10
C PHE A 191 -2.47 4.62 7.62
N SER A 192 -2.95 3.38 7.63
CA SER A 192 -2.19 2.23 8.18
C SER A 192 -0.94 1.86 7.38
N ASN A 193 -0.93 2.12 6.08
CA ASN A 193 0.20 1.85 5.19
C ASN A 193 0.98 3.13 4.81
N SER A 194 0.31 4.28 4.77
CA SER A 194 0.88 5.57 4.37
C SER A 194 0.13 6.72 5.02
N GLU A 195 0.85 7.75 5.48
CA GLU A 195 0.28 8.98 6.05
C GLU A 195 -0.32 9.91 4.98
N TYR A 196 -0.03 9.69 3.70
CA TYR A 196 -0.50 10.56 2.61
C TYR A 196 -2.02 10.45 2.41
N PRO A 197 -2.64 11.50 1.84
CA PRO A 197 -4.10 11.63 1.80
C PRO A 197 -4.80 10.42 1.15
N VAL A 198 -6.02 10.15 1.63
CA VAL A 198 -6.95 9.22 1.01
C VAL A 198 -8.06 10.02 0.34
N ILE A 199 -8.39 9.68 -0.90
CA ILE A 199 -9.48 10.30 -1.67
C ILE A 199 -10.62 9.29 -1.76
N LEU A 200 -11.82 9.70 -1.39
CA LEU A 200 -13.04 8.92 -1.62
C LEU A 200 -13.74 9.49 -2.84
N THR A 201 -13.90 8.67 -3.88
CA THR A 201 -14.71 9.02 -5.05
C THR A 201 -16.11 8.46 -4.86
N PHE A 202 -17.12 9.34 -4.87
CA PHE A 202 -18.52 8.94 -4.79
C PHE A 202 -19.14 8.95 -6.18
N GLU A 203 -19.60 7.79 -6.64
CA GLU A 203 -20.52 7.72 -7.77
C GLU A 203 -21.95 7.91 -7.24
N ASP A 204 -22.42 9.16 -7.27
CA ASP A 204 -23.67 9.57 -6.62
C ASP A 204 -24.91 9.24 -7.48
N HIS A 205 -25.69 8.22 -7.08
CA HIS A 205 -26.99 7.88 -7.66
C HIS A 205 -28.16 8.36 -6.79
N LEU A 206 -27.93 9.33 -5.90
CA LEU A 206 -28.91 9.88 -4.96
C LEU A 206 -29.58 11.17 -5.46
N HIS A 207 -29.34 11.59 -6.71
CA HIS A 207 -29.88 12.82 -7.29
C HIS A 207 -31.39 13.05 -7.07
N PRO A 208 -32.28 12.02 -7.16
CA PRO A 208 -33.70 12.20 -6.87
C PRO A 208 -34.05 12.36 -5.38
N TYR A 209 -33.07 12.22 -4.48
CA TYR A 209 -33.25 12.14 -3.03
C TYR A 209 -32.31 13.11 -2.28
N PRO A 210 -32.56 14.44 -2.32
CA PRO A 210 -31.70 15.43 -1.68
C PRO A 210 -31.52 15.22 -0.17
N HIS A 211 -32.52 14.65 0.52
CA HIS A 211 -32.40 14.30 1.95
C HIS A 211 -31.35 13.22 2.19
N LEU A 212 -31.15 12.29 1.26
CA LEU A 212 -30.09 11.28 1.34
C LEU A 212 -28.72 11.87 1.05
N GLN A 213 -28.59 12.79 0.09
CA GLN A 213 -27.33 13.52 -0.13
C GLN A 213 -26.92 14.32 1.12
N LYS A 214 -27.88 15.01 1.75
CA LYS A 214 -27.66 15.67 3.05
C LYS A 214 -27.21 14.67 4.13
N LYS A 215 -27.85 13.50 4.18
CA LYS A 215 -27.48 12.42 5.11
C LYS A 215 -26.06 11.91 4.87
N VAL A 216 -25.63 11.73 3.61
CA VAL A 216 -24.25 11.35 3.26
C VAL A 216 -23.26 12.39 3.77
N ALA A 217 -23.50 13.68 3.52
CA ALA A 217 -22.63 14.75 4.00
C ALA A 217 -22.51 14.74 5.53
N GLN A 218 -23.62 14.54 6.25
CA GLN A 218 -23.62 14.40 7.71
C GLN A 218 -22.84 13.18 8.18
N MET A 219 -23.00 12.02 7.52
CA MET A 219 -22.28 10.79 7.84
C MET A 219 -20.77 10.93 7.63
N VAL A 220 -20.35 11.60 6.55
CA VAL A 220 -18.95 11.87 6.23
C VAL A 220 -18.33 12.80 7.28
N LYS A 221 -18.97 13.95 7.56
CA LYS A 221 -18.52 14.91 8.59
C LYS A 221 -18.42 14.25 9.97
N LYS A 222 -19.44 13.50 10.37
CA LYS A 222 -19.47 12.79 11.66
C LYS A 222 -18.41 11.70 11.76
N THR A 223 -18.21 10.92 10.70
CA THR A 223 -17.25 9.82 10.72
C THR A 223 -15.82 10.34 10.76
N PHE A 224 -15.45 11.23 9.84
CA PHE A 224 -14.05 11.62 9.65
C PHE A 224 -13.62 12.80 10.53
N GLY A 225 -14.53 13.69 10.92
CA GLY A 225 -14.19 14.81 11.81
C GLY A 225 -12.98 15.59 11.31
N SER A 226 -11.94 15.71 12.15
CA SER A 226 -10.69 16.40 11.83
C SER A 226 -9.85 15.74 10.72
N MET A 227 -10.12 14.47 10.36
CA MET A 227 -9.49 13.81 9.21
C MET A 227 -10.07 14.34 7.89
N LEU A 228 -11.29 14.88 7.87
CA LEU A 228 -11.89 15.40 6.66
C LEU A 228 -11.18 16.69 6.23
N PHE A 229 -10.71 16.75 4.98
CA PHE A 229 -10.27 17.99 4.37
C PHE A 229 -11.49 18.76 3.86
N ILE A 230 -11.61 20.01 4.32
CA ILE A 230 -12.60 20.98 3.83
C ILE A 230 -11.80 22.22 3.43
N PRO A 231 -11.78 22.61 2.15
CA PRO A 231 -11.09 23.81 1.72
C PRO A 231 -11.79 25.05 2.32
N GLN A 232 -11.01 26.02 2.82
CA GLN A 232 -11.52 27.26 3.42
C GLN A 232 -11.99 28.28 2.38
N SER A 233 -11.46 28.18 1.16
CA SER A 233 -11.80 29.03 0.03
C SER A 233 -11.71 28.22 -1.25
N GLN A 234 -12.15 28.80 -2.37
CA GLN A 234 -11.76 28.30 -3.67
C GLN A 234 -10.23 28.27 -3.77
N MET A 235 -9.72 27.25 -4.44
CA MET A 235 -8.28 27.04 -4.62
C MET A 235 -8.00 26.90 -6.12
N ASP A 236 -6.99 27.60 -6.60
CA ASP A 236 -6.50 27.47 -7.97
C ASP A 236 -5.64 26.20 -8.13
N GLU A 237 -4.98 25.76 -7.05
CA GLU A 237 -4.20 24.52 -7.00
C GLU A 237 -4.53 23.70 -5.73
N PHE A 238 -4.40 22.37 -5.85
CA PHE A 238 -4.53 21.49 -4.70
C PHE A 238 -3.28 21.52 -3.81
N PRO A 239 -3.43 21.49 -2.47
CA PRO A 239 -2.31 21.39 -1.56
C PRO A 239 -1.47 20.13 -1.82
N SER A 240 -0.22 20.15 -1.34
CA SER A 240 0.71 19.04 -1.50
C SER A 240 0.33 17.79 -0.70
N PRO A 241 0.81 16.59 -1.09
CA PRO A 241 0.68 15.40 -0.26
C PRO A 241 1.14 15.60 1.19
N ASN A 242 2.26 16.31 1.41
CA ASN A 242 2.75 16.63 2.75
C ASN A 242 1.75 17.48 3.56
N SER A 243 1.16 18.49 2.94
CA SER A 243 0.16 19.37 3.58
C SER A 243 -1.15 18.64 3.89
N LEU A 244 -1.44 17.56 3.16
CA LEU A 244 -2.65 16.75 3.27
C LEU A 244 -2.43 15.44 4.04
N LYS A 245 -1.32 15.30 4.77
CA LYS A 245 -1.08 14.11 5.60
C LYS A 245 -2.23 13.88 6.58
N ASN A 246 -2.65 12.62 6.68
CA ASN A 246 -3.75 12.14 7.51
C ASN A 246 -5.10 12.79 7.18
N LYS A 247 -5.26 13.32 5.95
CA LYS A 247 -6.51 13.87 5.46
C LYS A 247 -7.25 12.94 4.51
N ILE A 248 -8.58 13.03 4.58
CA ILE A 248 -9.53 12.37 3.71
C ILE A 248 -10.20 13.44 2.86
N LEU A 249 -10.11 13.30 1.54
CA LEU A 249 -10.73 14.18 0.56
C LEU A 249 -11.97 13.47 -0.02
N ILE A 250 -13.00 14.24 -0.35
CA ILE A 250 -14.18 13.73 -1.05
C ILE A 250 -14.18 14.29 -2.46
N SER A 251 -14.20 13.40 -3.44
CA SER A 251 -14.40 13.73 -4.85
C SER A 251 -15.78 13.22 -5.26
N THR A 252 -16.65 14.13 -5.69
CA THR A 252 -18.01 13.81 -6.14
C THR A 252 -18.45 14.83 -7.18
N LYS A 253 -19.51 14.53 -7.92
CA LYS A 253 -20.12 15.48 -8.85
C LYS A 253 -20.62 16.71 -8.08
N PRO A 254 -20.39 17.93 -8.57
CA PRO A 254 -20.98 19.11 -7.98
C PRO A 254 -22.51 19.04 -8.10
N PRO A 255 -23.25 19.67 -7.17
CA PRO A 255 -24.70 19.76 -7.28
C PRO A 255 -25.09 20.40 -8.64
N PRO A 256 -26.20 19.98 -9.26
CA PRO A 256 -26.66 20.60 -10.49
C PRO A 256 -26.84 22.10 -10.25
N LYS A 257 -26.21 22.91 -11.12
CA LYS A 257 -26.33 24.37 -11.06
C LYS A 257 -27.81 24.73 -11.16
N SER A 258 -28.33 25.50 -10.20
CA SER A 258 -29.56 26.25 -10.44
C SER A 258 -29.34 27.11 -11.69
N SER A 259 -30.35 27.28 -12.53
CA SER A 259 -30.32 27.96 -13.84
C SER A 259 -29.98 29.46 -13.81
N ALA A 260 -29.19 29.91 -12.84
CA ALA A 260 -28.55 31.21 -12.77
C ALA A 260 -27.09 30.98 -12.34
N GLU A 261 -26.21 30.75 -13.33
CA GLU A 261 -24.75 30.96 -13.33
C GLU A 261 -24.07 30.04 -14.37
N SER A 262 -24.22 30.44 -15.63
CA SER A 262 -23.31 30.06 -16.69
C SER A 262 -21.94 30.65 -16.38
N ASP A 263 -21.00 29.79 -16.01
CA ASP A 263 -19.58 29.87 -16.41
C ASP A 263 -18.81 28.66 -15.88
N ASN A 264 -17.87 28.17 -16.68
CA ASN A 264 -16.99 27.05 -16.36
C ASN A 264 -16.11 27.36 -15.16
N LYS A 265 -16.60 27.10 -13.95
CA LYS A 265 -15.83 27.04 -12.70
C LYS A 265 -16.39 25.92 -11.84
N VAL A 266 -15.52 25.13 -11.22
CA VAL A 266 -15.88 24.08 -10.27
C VAL A 266 -16.46 24.76 -9.03
N ILE A 267 -17.79 24.78 -8.91
CA ILE A 267 -18.50 25.34 -7.77
C ILE A 267 -18.63 24.24 -6.71
N ILE A 268 -17.78 24.28 -5.70
CA ILE A 268 -18.04 23.63 -4.40
C ILE A 268 -18.28 24.76 -3.41
N THR A 269 -19.53 25.21 -3.31
CA THR A 269 -19.93 26.22 -2.32
C THR A 269 -20.30 25.55 -1.01
N GLU A 270 -19.68 26.03 0.08
CA GLU A 270 -20.36 26.10 1.37
C GLU A 270 -21.66 26.91 1.18
N ARG A 271 -22.80 26.29 1.45
CA ARG A 271 -23.91 27.07 1.99
C ARG A 271 -23.83 26.91 3.50
N THR A 272 -23.48 28.00 4.15
CA THR A 272 -23.74 28.26 5.56
C THR A 272 -25.17 27.83 5.88
N PHE A 273 -25.31 26.81 6.70
CA PHE A 273 -26.57 26.55 7.38
C PHE A 273 -26.46 27.26 8.72
N GLY A 274 -27.21 28.36 8.83
CA GLY A 274 -27.45 29.06 10.08
C GLY A 274 -28.12 28.14 11.10
N GLU A 275 -28.07 28.62 12.34
CA GLU A 275 -28.57 28.04 13.59
C GLU A 275 -29.89 27.25 13.49
#